data_AF-A0A1B7LI54-F1
#
_entry.id   AF-A0A1B7LI54-F1
#
_cell.length_a   1.000
_cell.length_b   1.000
_cell.length_c   1.000
_cell.angle_alpha   90.00
_cell.angle_beta   90.00
_cell.angle_gamma   90.00
#
_symmetry.space_group_name_H-M   'P 1'
#
loop_
_entity.id
_entity.type
_entity.pdbx_description
1 polymer ?
#
loop_
_entity_poly.entity_id
_entity_poly.type
_entity_poly.pdbx_seq_one_letter_code
_entity_poly.pdbx_strand_id
1 'polypeptide(L)'
;MNDMRRPRVIAFGFSNRGEFPVPGVEIGFAVNGIYHSIRISDMFAQISRLDPVTIAPRKIKEVLFAEPNRDPSEPIDVFTDQLTQIDFWPLVSEGELQIWQQKKELALYHDAGSMRRVMLKVLFEENRKSPETEISFRDLAALMKTTMELLAPEVHAMDKDGLIRRSGDPNIVQPSDWLLLTEQGVQELEQHKSIKLSESYQLLTY
;
A
#
# COMPACT_ATOMS: atom_id res chain seq x y z
N MET A 1 -21.61 5.65 12.13
CA MET A 1 -20.23 6.15 12.00
C MET A 1 -19.48 5.11 11.18
N ASN A 2 -19.03 5.47 9.97
CA ASN A 2 -18.20 4.57 9.16
C ASN A 2 -16.78 4.63 9.71
N ASP A 3 -16.39 3.59 10.45
CA ASP A 3 -15.03 3.45 10.95
C ASP A 3 -14.08 3.26 9.76
N MET A 4 -13.15 4.20 9.60
CA MET A 4 -12.22 4.21 8.47
C MET A 4 -11.18 3.11 8.63
N ARG A 5 -11.07 2.22 7.64
CA ARG A 5 -10.00 1.22 7.61
C ARG A 5 -8.71 1.88 7.14
N ARG A 6 -7.73 1.94 8.04
CA ARG A 6 -6.39 2.50 7.82
C ARG A 6 -5.69 1.78 6.65
N PRO A 7 -4.92 2.46 5.78
CA PRO A 7 -4.04 1.75 4.85
C PRO A 7 -3.05 0.89 5.66
N ARG A 8 -2.83 -0.35 5.23
CA ARG A 8 -1.81 -1.21 5.83
C ARG A 8 -0.53 -1.01 5.02
N VAL A 9 0.40 -0.25 5.59
CA VAL A 9 1.76 -0.13 5.06
C VAL A 9 2.57 -1.30 5.59
N ILE A 10 3.24 -1.99 4.69
CA ILE A 10 3.94 -3.21 5.02
C ILE A 10 5.36 -3.13 4.45
N ALA A 11 6.34 -3.22 5.32
CA ALA A 11 7.74 -3.43 4.99
C ALA A 11 8.04 -4.94 5.05
N PHE A 12 8.93 -5.47 4.23
CA PHE A 12 9.10 -6.91 4.04
C PHE A 12 10.56 -7.34 4.12
N GLY A 13 10.84 -8.50 4.71
CA GLY A 13 12.18 -9.07 4.82
C GLY A 13 12.14 -10.57 4.62
N PHE A 14 13.10 -11.14 3.92
CA PHE A 14 13.21 -12.59 3.80
C PHE A 14 14.05 -13.10 4.97
N SER A 15 13.53 -14.08 5.71
CA SER A 15 14.30 -14.75 6.76
C SER A 15 14.12 -16.26 6.65
N ASN A 16 15.15 -16.96 6.19
CA ASN A 16 15.19 -18.41 6.35
C ASN A 16 15.47 -18.69 7.83
N ARG A 17 14.44 -19.02 8.62
CA ARG A 17 14.61 -19.39 10.03
C ARG A 17 13.86 -20.68 10.37
N GLY A 18 14.60 -21.67 10.86
CA GLY A 18 14.05 -22.75 11.69
C GLY A 18 13.53 -23.99 10.94
N GLU A 19 13.51 -25.11 11.68
CA GLU A 19 12.77 -26.32 11.32
C GLU A 19 11.32 -26.14 11.75
N PHE A 20 10.43 -25.95 10.78
CA PHE A 20 8.99 -25.86 11.02
C PHE A 20 8.34 -27.25 10.94
N PRO A 21 7.20 -27.46 11.62
CA PRO A 21 6.43 -28.72 11.54
C PRO A 21 5.91 -29.02 10.12
N VAL A 22 5.95 -28.03 9.22
CA VAL A 22 5.72 -28.18 7.77
C VAL A 22 6.93 -27.56 7.04
N PRO A 23 7.58 -28.28 6.10
CA PRO A 23 8.68 -27.73 5.30
C PRO A 23 8.22 -26.48 4.53
N GLY A 24 8.95 -25.37 4.62
CA GLY A 24 8.59 -24.12 3.95
C GLY A 24 9.59 -22.98 4.11
N VAL A 25 9.45 -21.97 3.25
CA VAL A 25 10.17 -20.69 3.25
C VAL A 25 9.37 -19.65 4.03
N GLU A 26 10.00 -19.01 5.01
CA GLU A 26 9.42 -17.88 5.76
C GLU A 26 9.80 -16.54 5.12
N ILE A 27 8.80 -15.72 4.83
CA ILE A 27 8.92 -14.35 4.33
C ILE A 27 8.35 -13.42 5.39
N GLY A 28 9.23 -12.77 6.14
CA GLY A 28 8.90 -11.78 7.17
C GLY A 28 8.40 -10.46 6.59
N PHE A 29 7.66 -9.71 7.41
CA PHE A 29 7.19 -8.37 7.11
C PHE A 29 6.86 -7.55 8.36
N ALA A 30 7.25 -6.28 8.40
CA ALA A 30 6.82 -5.34 9.41
C ALA A 30 5.56 -4.59 8.93
N VAL A 31 4.45 -4.78 9.64
CA VAL A 31 3.36 -3.81 9.69
C VAL A 31 3.61 -2.96 10.93
N ASN A 32 2.96 -1.80 11.02
CA ASN A 32 3.05 -0.89 12.15
C ASN A 32 2.86 -1.64 13.50
N GLY A 33 3.98 -2.03 14.13
CA GLY A 33 4.06 -2.54 15.50
C GLY A 33 4.41 -4.02 15.71
N ILE A 34 5.58 -4.50 15.26
CA ILE A 34 6.30 -5.74 15.71
C ILE A 34 6.24 -6.88 14.67
N TYR A 35 7.34 -7.08 13.93
CA TYR A 35 7.64 -8.16 12.96
C TYR A 35 6.62 -9.31 12.82
N HIS A 36 5.97 -9.39 11.65
CA HIS A 36 5.04 -10.44 11.22
C HIS A 36 5.68 -11.30 10.14
N SER A 37 5.10 -12.45 9.77
CA SER A 37 5.66 -13.30 8.72
C SER A 37 4.62 -14.13 7.96
N ILE A 38 4.99 -14.51 6.73
CA ILE A 38 4.26 -15.41 5.84
C ILE A 38 5.07 -16.69 5.73
N ARG A 39 4.42 -17.83 5.81
CA ARG A 39 5.07 -19.12 5.58
C ARG A 39 4.56 -19.73 4.29
N ILE A 40 5.46 -20.11 3.40
CA ILE A 40 5.14 -20.74 2.13
C ILE A 40 5.72 -22.15 2.16
N SER A 41 4.87 -23.17 2.15
CA SER A 41 5.37 -24.56 2.16
C SER A 41 6.25 -24.88 0.95
N ASP A 42 7.24 -25.77 1.11
CA ASP A 42 8.16 -26.14 0.02
C ASP A 42 7.41 -26.82 -1.12
N MET A 43 6.41 -27.62 -0.79
CA MET A 43 5.55 -28.26 -1.78
C MET A 43 4.69 -27.23 -2.52
N PHE A 44 4.31 -26.13 -1.87
CA PHE A 44 3.67 -25.00 -2.56
C PHE A 44 4.63 -24.35 -3.55
N ALA A 45 5.89 -24.09 -3.17
CA ALA A 45 6.89 -23.50 -4.06
C ALA A 45 7.24 -24.42 -5.25
N GLN A 46 7.24 -25.75 -5.05
CA GLN A 46 7.51 -26.72 -6.13
C GLN A 46 6.37 -26.82 -7.15
N ILE A 47 5.12 -26.75 -6.71
CA ILE A 47 3.96 -26.87 -7.60
C ILE A 47 3.59 -25.51 -8.22
N SER A 48 3.75 -24.43 -7.45
CA SER A 48 3.61 -23.07 -7.97
C SER A 48 4.65 -22.82 -9.04
N ARG A 49 4.22 -22.29 -10.19
CA ARG A 49 5.12 -21.74 -11.22
C ARG A 49 5.59 -20.31 -10.88
N LEU A 50 5.02 -19.72 -9.84
CA LEU A 50 5.32 -18.36 -9.40
C LEU A 50 6.41 -18.37 -8.33
N ASP A 51 7.29 -17.37 -8.39
CA ASP A 51 8.34 -17.16 -7.41
C ASP A 51 7.76 -16.68 -6.05
N PRO A 52 8.33 -17.08 -4.90
CA PRO A 52 7.87 -16.66 -3.57
C PRO A 52 7.75 -15.14 -3.39
N VAL A 53 8.61 -14.36 -4.05
CA VAL A 53 8.62 -12.88 -4.12
C VAL A 53 7.33 -12.35 -4.76
N THR A 54 6.67 -13.14 -5.62
CA THR A 54 5.39 -12.80 -6.27
C THR A 54 4.19 -13.37 -5.50
N ILE A 55 4.32 -14.59 -4.97
CA ILE A 55 3.28 -15.27 -4.20
C ILE A 55 2.91 -14.46 -2.94
N ALA A 56 3.92 -14.03 -2.18
CA ALA A 56 3.73 -13.33 -0.92
C ALA A 56 2.82 -12.09 -1.05
N PRO A 57 3.12 -11.08 -1.89
CA PRO A 57 2.26 -9.89 -1.99
C PRO A 57 0.84 -10.21 -2.47
N ARG A 58 0.63 -11.24 -3.30
CA ARG A 58 -0.71 -11.67 -3.73
C ARG A 58 -1.52 -12.24 -2.57
N LYS A 59 -0.93 -13.14 -1.79
CA LYS A 59 -1.60 -13.74 -0.63
C LYS A 59 -1.96 -12.70 0.42
N ILE A 60 -1.06 -11.77 0.69
CA ILE A 60 -1.31 -10.69 1.64
C ILE A 60 -2.50 -9.86 1.20
N LYS A 61 -2.52 -9.42 -0.08
CA LYS A 61 -3.66 -8.67 -0.61
C LYS A 61 -4.96 -9.44 -0.46
N GLU A 62 -4.95 -10.73 -0.79
CA GLU A 62 -6.12 -11.60 -0.63
C GLU A 62 -6.62 -11.61 0.82
N VAL A 63 -5.75 -11.93 1.78
CA VAL A 63 -6.11 -12.00 3.20
C VAL A 63 -6.54 -10.64 3.76
N LEU A 64 -5.80 -9.57 3.46
CA LEU A 64 -6.11 -8.22 3.97
C LEU A 64 -7.37 -7.63 3.36
N PHE A 65 -7.76 -8.04 2.15
CA PHE A 65 -9.00 -7.57 1.52
C PHE A 65 -10.20 -8.43 1.93
N ALA A 66 -10.01 -9.74 2.11
CA ALA A 66 -11.04 -10.63 2.63
C ALA A 66 -11.36 -10.34 4.10
N GLU A 67 -10.33 -10.10 4.91
CA GLU A 67 -10.42 -9.86 6.35
C GLU A 67 -9.69 -8.58 6.75
N PRO A 68 -10.24 -7.41 6.40
CA PRO A 68 -9.57 -6.13 6.62
C PRO A 68 -9.48 -5.72 8.10
N ASN A 69 -10.15 -6.44 9.00
CA ASN A 69 -10.03 -6.32 10.45
C ASN A 69 -9.12 -7.41 11.07
N ARG A 70 -8.52 -8.30 10.27
CA ARG A 70 -7.61 -9.35 10.75
C ARG A 70 -6.48 -8.74 11.57
N ASP A 71 -6.17 -9.35 12.70
CA ASP A 71 -5.03 -8.95 13.49
C ASP A 71 -3.75 -9.12 12.65
N PRO A 72 -3.03 -8.03 12.31
CA PRO A 72 -1.79 -8.13 11.56
C PRO A 72 -0.70 -8.88 12.34
N SER A 73 -0.85 -9.09 13.66
CA SER A 73 0.10 -9.82 14.50
C SER A 73 0.21 -11.31 14.19
N GLU A 74 -0.81 -11.90 13.57
CA GLU A 74 -0.86 -13.33 13.29
C GLU A 74 -0.13 -13.70 11.98
N PRO A 75 0.66 -14.79 11.97
CA PRO A 75 1.31 -15.26 10.75
C PRO A 75 0.28 -15.66 9.70
N ILE A 76 0.65 -15.52 8.43
CA ILE A 76 -0.16 -15.97 7.28
C ILE A 76 0.50 -17.21 6.69
N ASP A 77 -0.18 -18.36 6.78
CA ASP A 77 0.34 -19.60 6.21
C ASP A 77 -0.23 -19.87 4.82
N VAL A 78 0.64 -20.32 3.91
CA VAL A 78 0.36 -20.67 2.52
C VAL A 78 0.73 -22.12 2.26
N PHE A 79 -0.31 -22.93 2.08
CA PHE A 79 -0.23 -24.38 1.88
C PHE A 79 -0.67 -24.79 0.48
N THR A 80 -0.33 -26.02 0.09
CA THR A 80 -0.58 -26.56 -1.26
C THR A 80 -2.05 -26.64 -1.64
N ASP A 81 -2.97 -26.84 -0.71
CA ASP A 81 -4.41 -26.80 -0.96
C ASP A 81 -4.87 -25.43 -1.48
N GLN A 82 -4.18 -24.36 -1.10
CA GLN A 82 -4.44 -23.00 -1.58
C GLN A 82 -4.00 -22.77 -3.05
N LEU A 83 -3.30 -23.72 -3.69
CA LEU A 83 -2.95 -23.64 -5.12
C LEU A 83 -4.18 -23.62 -6.02
N THR A 84 -5.25 -24.30 -5.63
CA THR A 84 -6.53 -24.28 -6.37
C THR A 84 -7.16 -22.89 -6.41
N GLN A 85 -6.71 -21.98 -5.52
CA GLN A 85 -7.23 -20.64 -5.40
C GLN A 85 -6.27 -19.55 -5.89
N ILE A 86 -5.04 -19.90 -6.28
CA ILE A 86 -3.98 -18.92 -6.58
C ILE A 86 -4.34 -17.97 -7.74
N ASP A 87 -5.10 -18.47 -8.72
CA ASP A 87 -5.56 -17.70 -9.88
C ASP A 87 -6.66 -16.67 -9.51
N PHE A 88 -7.31 -16.85 -8.35
CA PHE A 88 -8.31 -15.92 -7.82
C PHE A 88 -7.72 -14.89 -6.85
N TRP A 89 -6.45 -15.04 -6.48
CA TRP A 89 -5.79 -14.03 -5.65
C TRP A 89 -5.63 -12.72 -6.42
N PRO A 90 -5.72 -11.56 -5.75
CA PRO A 90 -5.50 -10.28 -6.41
C PRO A 90 -4.13 -10.24 -7.08
N LEU A 91 -4.11 -9.81 -8.33
CA LEU A 91 -2.87 -9.61 -9.06
C LEU A 91 -2.05 -8.48 -8.43
N VAL A 92 -0.74 -8.60 -8.55
CA VAL A 92 0.23 -7.56 -8.18
C VAL A 92 0.78 -7.03 -9.50
N SER A 93 0.72 -5.71 -9.69
CA SER A 93 1.23 -5.09 -10.92
C SER A 93 2.76 -5.18 -11.00
N GLU A 94 3.32 -5.00 -12.20
CA GLU A 94 4.77 -4.99 -12.38
C GLU A 94 5.43 -3.88 -11.56
N GLY A 95 4.82 -2.70 -11.50
CA GLY A 95 5.30 -1.60 -10.66
C GLY A 95 5.29 -1.93 -9.17
N GLU A 96 4.25 -2.62 -8.67
CA GLU A 96 4.18 -3.05 -7.28
C GLU A 96 5.27 -4.10 -6.99
N LEU A 97 5.52 -5.02 -7.92
CA LEU A 97 6.61 -6.00 -7.83
C LEU A 97 7.99 -5.32 -7.87
N GLN A 98 8.18 -4.27 -8.65
CA GLN A 98 9.45 -3.53 -8.71
C GLN A 98 9.70 -2.76 -7.41
N ILE A 99 8.68 -2.05 -6.89
CA ILE A 99 8.77 -1.39 -5.58
C ILE A 99 9.09 -2.41 -4.50
N TRP A 100 8.42 -3.56 -4.53
CA TRP A 100 8.68 -4.69 -3.65
C TRP A 100 10.12 -5.21 -3.75
N GLN A 101 10.65 -5.40 -4.96
CA GLN A 101 12.00 -5.91 -5.16
C GLN A 101 13.07 -4.91 -4.72
N GLN A 102 12.86 -3.62 -4.98
CA GLN A 102 13.85 -2.56 -4.76
C GLN A 102 13.83 -2.00 -3.33
N LYS A 103 12.65 -1.64 -2.83
CA LYS A 103 12.50 -0.90 -1.57
C LYS A 103 12.09 -1.80 -0.41
N LYS A 104 11.56 -2.99 -0.71
CA LYS A 104 10.99 -3.91 0.28
C LYS A 104 9.86 -3.27 1.11
N GLU A 105 9.21 -2.24 0.59
CA GLU A 105 8.11 -1.54 1.24
C GLU A 105 7.00 -1.28 0.23
N LEU A 106 5.77 -1.67 0.57
CA LEU A 106 4.60 -1.47 -0.29
C LEU A 106 3.39 -1.09 0.57
N ALA A 107 2.72 0.00 0.21
CA ALA A 107 1.44 0.36 0.81
C ALA A 107 0.29 -0.31 0.06
N LEU A 108 -0.53 -1.07 0.80
CA LEU A 108 -1.73 -1.71 0.27
C LEU A 108 -2.97 -0.92 0.72
N TYR A 109 -3.73 -0.44 -0.26
CA TYR A 109 -4.96 0.33 -0.04
C TYR A 109 -6.17 -0.60 -0.17
N HIS A 110 -7.09 -0.52 0.78
CA HIS A 110 -8.31 -1.35 0.79
C HIS A 110 -9.27 -1.01 -0.34
N ASP A 111 -9.37 0.28 -0.68
CA ASP A 111 -10.20 0.79 -1.76
C ASP A 111 -9.72 2.18 -2.21
N ALA A 112 -10.32 2.67 -3.31
CA ALA A 112 -10.08 3.98 -3.88
C ALA A 112 -10.31 5.15 -2.88
N GLY A 113 -11.30 5.02 -2.00
CA GLY A 113 -11.60 6.03 -0.98
C GLY A 113 -10.53 6.11 0.10
N SER A 114 -10.05 4.96 0.59
CA SER A 114 -8.89 4.89 1.49
C SER A 114 -7.65 5.50 0.83
N MET A 115 -7.41 5.25 -0.45
CA MET A 115 -6.30 5.83 -1.19
C MET A 115 -6.39 7.36 -1.28
N ARG A 116 -7.54 7.91 -1.70
CA ARG A 116 -7.80 9.37 -1.77
C ARG A 116 -7.59 10.08 -0.44
N ARG A 117 -8.09 9.50 0.65
CA ARG A 117 -7.93 10.09 2.00
C ARG A 117 -6.47 10.15 2.43
N VAL A 118 -5.69 9.12 2.11
CA VAL A 118 -4.25 9.09 2.40
C VAL A 118 -3.51 10.10 1.54
N MET A 119 -3.83 10.20 0.23
CA MET A 119 -3.30 11.25 -0.65
C MET A 119 -3.54 12.64 -0.07
N LEU A 120 -4.79 12.97 0.27
CA LEU A 120 -5.15 14.26 0.88
C LEU A 120 -4.33 14.54 2.13
N LYS A 121 -4.12 13.52 2.97
CA LYS A 121 -3.35 13.67 4.19
C LYS A 121 -1.87 13.89 3.95
N VAL A 122 -1.25 13.16 3.01
CA VAL A 122 0.14 13.36 2.61
C VAL A 122 0.34 14.76 2.05
N LEU A 123 -0.53 15.19 1.12
CA LEU A 123 -0.51 16.53 0.54
C LEU A 123 -0.67 17.62 1.62
N PHE A 124 -1.56 17.42 2.59
CA PHE A 124 -1.75 18.35 3.70
C PHE A 124 -0.48 18.54 4.53
N GLU A 125 0.25 17.47 4.79
CA GLU A 125 1.47 17.56 5.60
C GLU A 125 2.65 18.14 4.85
N GLU A 126 2.80 17.80 3.56
CA GLU A 126 3.81 18.45 2.73
C GLU A 126 3.51 19.95 2.61
N ASN A 127 2.24 20.34 2.43
CA ASN A 127 1.82 21.74 2.49
C ASN A 127 2.03 22.37 3.89
N ARG A 128 1.90 21.61 4.99
CA ARG A 128 2.18 22.13 6.34
C ARG A 128 3.66 22.40 6.57
N LYS A 129 4.55 21.57 6.01
CA LYS A 129 6.01 21.75 6.07
C LYS A 129 6.46 22.92 5.20
N SER A 130 5.89 23.01 4.00
CA SER A 130 6.22 24.03 3.01
C SER A 130 4.90 24.56 2.39
N PRO A 131 4.30 25.60 3.00
CA PRO A 131 3.03 26.17 2.52
C PRO A 131 3.11 26.60 1.06
N GLU A 132 2.02 26.37 0.32
CA GLU A 132 1.86 26.75 -1.09
C GLU A 132 2.83 26.06 -2.07
N THR A 133 3.58 25.07 -1.59
CA THR A 133 4.55 24.36 -2.42
C THR A 133 3.88 23.18 -3.11
N GLU A 134 3.95 23.15 -4.44
CA GLU A 134 3.47 22.02 -5.22
C GLU A 134 4.39 20.80 -5.06
N ILE A 135 3.83 19.59 -5.04
CA ILE A 135 4.59 18.34 -5.06
C ILE A 135 4.44 17.66 -6.42
N SER A 136 5.52 17.06 -6.94
CA SER A 136 5.41 16.29 -8.18
C SER A 136 4.61 15.00 -7.95
N PHE A 137 3.86 14.54 -8.96
CA PHE A 137 3.13 13.29 -8.86
C PHE A 137 4.04 12.08 -8.57
N ARG A 138 5.26 12.09 -9.13
CA ARG A 138 6.30 11.10 -8.84
C ARG A 138 6.66 11.07 -7.35
N ASP A 139 6.87 12.23 -6.74
CA ASP A 139 7.24 12.32 -5.32
C ASP A 139 6.07 11.92 -4.42
N LEU A 140 4.83 12.29 -4.79
CA LEU A 140 3.64 11.81 -4.11
C LEU A 140 3.57 10.27 -4.11
N ALA A 141 3.79 9.63 -5.26
CA ALA A 141 3.79 8.18 -5.37
C ALA A 141 4.89 7.53 -4.50
N ALA A 142 6.06 8.16 -4.43
CA ALA A 142 7.16 7.73 -3.58
C ALA A 142 6.80 7.83 -2.08
N LEU A 143 6.22 8.97 -1.65
CA LEU A 143 5.77 9.17 -0.27
C LEU A 143 4.66 8.19 0.12
N MET A 144 3.78 7.85 -0.82
CA MET A 144 2.70 6.88 -0.62
C MET A 144 3.14 5.42 -0.75
N LYS A 145 4.43 5.16 -1.02
CA LYS A 145 5.01 3.82 -1.19
C LYS A 145 4.19 2.93 -2.13
N THR A 146 3.73 3.50 -3.26
CA THR A 146 2.87 2.82 -4.23
C THR A 146 3.18 3.28 -5.66
N THR A 147 2.46 2.75 -6.65
CA THR A 147 2.72 3.02 -8.07
C THR A 147 1.90 4.21 -8.57
N MET A 148 2.48 4.94 -9.52
CA MET A 148 1.76 6.00 -10.24
C MET A 148 0.56 5.44 -11.02
N GLU A 149 0.64 4.21 -11.52
CA GLU A 149 -0.47 3.54 -12.22
C GLU A 149 -1.70 3.39 -11.33
N LEU A 150 -1.51 3.03 -10.05
CA LEU A 150 -2.59 2.91 -9.08
C LEU A 150 -3.12 4.28 -8.65
N LEU A 151 -2.26 5.29 -8.53
CA LEU A 151 -2.64 6.62 -8.05
C LEU A 151 -3.27 7.50 -9.13
N ALA A 152 -2.90 7.34 -10.40
CA ALA A 152 -3.31 8.25 -11.47
C ALA A 152 -4.84 8.41 -11.61
N PRO A 153 -5.66 7.34 -11.56
CA PRO A 153 -7.12 7.48 -11.59
C PRO A 153 -7.66 8.31 -10.42
N GLU A 154 -7.07 8.14 -9.24
CA GLU A 154 -7.50 8.81 -8.02
C GLU A 154 -7.03 10.28 -7.97
N VAL A 155 -5.85 10.59 -8.50
CA VAL A 155 -5.39 11.97 -8.72
C VAL A 155 -6.33 12.69 -9.67
N HIS A 156 -6.71 12.05 -10.79
CA HIS A 156 -7.66 12.63 -11.73
C HIS A 156 -9.04 12.88 -11.09
N ALA A 157 -9.52 11.94 -10.26
CA ALA A 157 -10.76 12.11 -9.51
C ALA A 157 -10.68 13.28 -8.51
N MET A 158 -9.58 13.39 -7.75
CA MET A 158 -9.39 14.47 -6.77
C MET A 158 -9.28 15.85 -7.42
N ASP A 159 -8.64 15.96 -8.59
CA ASP A 159 -8.55 17.20 -9.38
C ASP A 159 -9.94 17.63 -9.88
N LYS A 160 -10.70 16.68 -10.43
CA LYS A 160 -12.09 16.90 -10.86
C LYS A 160 -13.02 17.30 -9.72
N ASP A 161 -12.84 16.73 -8.54
CA ASP A 161 -13.62 17.04 -7.33
C ASP A 161 -13.19 18.37 -6.68
N GLY A 162 -12.17 19.04 -7.21
CA GLY A 162 -11.66 20.32 -6.70
C GLY A 162 -10.85 20.21 -5.41
N LEU A 163 -10.48 19.00 -5.00
CA LEU A 163 -9.76 18.73 -3.76
C LEU A 163 -8.25 19.02 -3.90
N ILE A 164 -7.74 18.88 -5.11
CA ILE A 164 -6.39 19.28 -5.49
C ILE A 164 -6.47 20.13 -6.76
N ARG A 165 -5.42 20.91 -7.01
CA ARG A 165 -5.16 21.55 -8.29
C ARG A 165 -3.97 20.86 -8.93
N ARG A 166 -4.14 20.43 -10.17
CA ARG A 166 -3.05 19.83 -10.95
C ARG A 166 -2.56 20.79 -12.04
N SER A 167 -1.24 20.94 -12.13
CA SER A 167 -0.57 21.67 -13.20
C SER A 167 0.07 20.66 -14.15
N GLY A 168 -0.61 20.37 -15.27
CA GLY A 168 -0.22 19.34 -16.24
C GLY A 168 -1.24 19.20 -17.39
N ASP A 169 -1.14 18.13 -18.19
CA ASP A 169 -2.12 17.85 -19.26
C ASP A 169 -3.48 17.45 -18.66
N PRO A 170 -4.59 18.12 -18.97
CA PRO A 170 -5.90 17.85 -18.35
C PRO A 170 -6.40 16.41 -18.53
N ASN A 171 -5.97 15.69 -19.56
CA ASN A 171 -6.47 14.36 -19.90
C ASN A 171 -5.60 13.22 -19.40
N ILE A 172 -4.33 13.48 -19.10
CA ILE A 172 -3.35 12.44 -18.75
C ILE A 172 -2.57 12.90 -17.52
N VAL A 173 -2.52 12.04 -16.50
CA VAL A 173 -1.68 12.27 -15.31
C VAL A 173 -0.26 11.81 -15.65
N GLN A 174 0.69 12.75 -15.65
CA GLN A 174 2.09 12.48 -15.96
C GLN A 174 2.96 12.52 -14.69
N PRO A 175 4.10 11.80 -14.66
CA PRO A 175 5.01 11.82 -13.52
C PRO A 175 5.52 13.22 -13.14
N SER A 176 5.58 14.14 -14.11
CA SER A 176 6.03 15.52 -13.95
C SER A 176 4.93 16.50 -13.56
N ASP A 177 3.68 16.03 -13.43
CA ASP A 177 2.57 16.89 -13.02
C ASP A 177 2.79 17.39 -11.60
N TRP A 178 2.47 18.67 -11.37
CA TRP A 178 2.52 19.27 -10.05
C TRP A 178 1.15 19.26 -9.40
N LEU A 179 1.12 18.93 -8.11
CA LEU A 179 -0.10 18.75 -7.34
C LEU A 179 -0.08 19.73 -6.16
N LEU A 180 -1.15 20.50 -6.03
CA LEU A 180 -1.35 21.45 -4.94
C LEU A 180 -2.65 21.11 -4.20
N LEU A 181 -2.61 21.07 -2.87
CA LEU A 181 -3.82 20.90 -2.06
C LEU A 181 -4.66 22.19 -2.09
N THR A 182 -5.98 22.06 -2.32
CA THR A 182 -6.89 23.23 -2.28
C THR A 182 -7.48 23.42 -0.88
N GLU A 183 -8.09 24.58 -0.64
CA GLU A 183 -8.87 24.83 0.58
C GLU A 183 -9.99 23.80 0.78
N GLN A 184 -10.65 23.39 -0.31
CA GLN A 184 -11.68 22.34 -0.27
C GLN A 184 -11.08 21.00 0.15
N GLY A 185 -9.90 20.64 -0.34
CA GLY A 185 -9.17 19.45 0.08
C GLY A 185 -8.79 19.47 1.56
N VAL A 186 -8.42 20.64 2.10
CA VAL A 186 -8.20 20.82 3.55
C VAL A 186 -9.49 20.60 4.33
N GLN A 187 -10.60 21.19 3.91
CA GLN A 187 -11.90 21.04 4.57
C GLN A 187 -12.40 19.58 4.58
N GLU A 188 -12.26 18.87 3.45
CA GLU A 188 -12.60 17.45 3.34
C GLU A 188 -11.81 16.61 4.36
N LEU A 189 -10.54 16.93 4.55
CA LEU A 189 -9.70 16.25 5.55
C LEU A 189 -10.15 16.54 6.99
N GLU A 190 -10.54 17.78 7.30
CA GLU A 190 -11.00 18.17 8.63
C GLU A 190 -12.33 17.49 9.05
N GLN A 191 -13.17 17.12 8.07
CA GLN A 191 -14.34 16.28 8.30
C GLN A 191 -13.96 14.84 8.72
N HIS A 192 -12.69 14.46 8.56
CA HIS A 192 -12.13 13.15 8.90
C HIS A 192 -11.12 13.26 10.06
N LYS A 193 -11.60 13.68 11.24
CA LYS A 193 -10.82 13.90 12.48
C LYS A 193 -10.03 12.70 13.04
N SER A 194 -10.18 11.48 12.50
CA SER A 194 -9.53 10.28 13.04
C SER A 194 -8.15 9.98 12.44
N ILE A 195 -7.66 10.75 11.46
CA ILE A 195 -6.36 10.52 10.84
C ILE A 195 -5.24 11.25 11.61
N LYS A 196 -4.70 10.62 12.66
CA LYS A 196 -3.50 11.10 13.39
C LYS A 196 -2.22 10.69 12.67
N LEU A 197 -1.47 11.67 12.19
CA LEU A 197 -0.22 11.48 11.45
C LEU A 197 1.00 11.11 12.28
N SER A 198 1.00 11.29 13.59
CA SER A 198 2.13 10.82 14.41
C SER A 198 2.36 9.30 14.23
N GLU A 199 1.30 8.56 13.88
CA GLU A 199 1.34 7.12 13.59
C GLU A 199 1.53 6.81 12.09
N SER A 200 1.23 7.74 11.19
CA SER A 200 1.42 7.60 9.74
C SER A 200 2.78 8.09 9.25
N TYR A 201 3.43 9.04 9.94
CA TYR A 201 4.83 9.39 9.72
C TYR A 201 5.77 8.34 10.32
N GLN A 202 5.40 7.67 11.41
CA GLN A 202 6.13 6.47 11.86
C GLN A 202 6.13 5.34 10.80
N LEU A 203 5.18 5.35 9.85
CA LEU A 203 5.17 4.46 8.66
C LEU A 203 6.05 4.93 7.49
N LEU A 204 6.53 6.18 7.51
CA LEU A 204 7.27 6.81 6.40
C LEU A 204 8.70 7.20 6.77
N THR A 205 9.04 7.16 8.05
CA THR A 205 10.39 7.37 8.57
C THR A 205 10.65 6.37 9.69
N TYR A 206 10.95 5.11 9.32
CA TYR A 206 11.88 4.19 9.98
C TYR A 206 12.11 2.99 9.06
#